data_AF-A0A9P4S0P1-F1
#
_entry.id   AF-A0A9P4S0P1-F1
#
_cell.length_a   1.000
_cell.length_b   1.000
_cell.length_c   1.000
_cell.angle_alpha   90.00
_cell.angle_beta   90.00
_cell.angle_gamma   90.00
#
_symmetry.space_group_name_H-M   'P 1'
#
loop_
_entity.id
_entity.type
_entity.pdbx_description
1 polymer ?
#
loop_
_entity_poly.entity_id
_entity_poly.type
_entity_poly.pdbx_seq_one_letter_code
_entity_poly.pdbx_strand_id
1 'polypeptide(L)'
;MENDTYPKIPANTINRYKHQATYDADFIHSVVNNTSVLHVSFVPDPSTALPIVLPMIGQLGLYLGNETIDEGAPSVYLHGYVSSRLMRLADEAVKRGEEGLPLCVAATKVDGFVLSLTPNSHNYNYRSAVLQGYATIVEDVGEKLWAMQLVTNSVVPDRYDNTRVPPDNAEMQSTRILKMKIKTASGKVREGVPEDERKDTKREDILDTVWTGVIPVYEKFGDPVPGPYNRVKKIPDHIGDFVKEQNKAREEYCTAATKKPAPLKRKKAGEDL
;
A
#
# COMPACT_ATOMS: atom_id res chain seq x y z
N MET A 1 6.50 11.89 20.12
CA MET A 1 5.21 11.88 19.39
C MET A 1 4.62 10.53 19.68
N GLU A 2 3.45 10.50 20.31
CA GLU A 2 2.74 9.25 20.58
C GLU A 2 2.35 8.68 19.22
N ASN A 3 2.94 7.55 18.81
CA ASN A 3 2.64 6.96 17.51
C ASN A 3 1.15 6.59 17.50
N ASP A 4 0.39 7.20 16.60
CA ASP A 4 -1.01 6.86 16.43
C ASP A 4 -1.12 5.40 15.98
N THR A 5 -2.03 4.64 16.59
CA THR A 5 -2.20 3.22 16.30
C THR A 5 -3.65 2.88 16.05
N TYR A 6 -3.90 2.03 15.06
CA TYR A 6 -5.23 1.50 14.83
C TYR A 6 -5.61 0.54 15.97
N PRO A 7 -6.82 0.68 16.54
CA PRO A 7 -7.28 -0.22 17.58
C PRO A 7 -7.37 -1.65 17.05
N LYS A 8 -6.92 -2.60 17.87
CA LYS A 8 -7.01 -4.03 17.55
C LYS A 8 -8.43 -4.51 17.83
N ILE A 9 -9.11 -4.95 16.78
CA ILE A 9 -10.47 -5.51 16.82
C ILE A 9 -10.47 -6.88 16.13
N PRO A 10 -11.51 -7.71 16.31
CA PRO A 10 -11.57 -9.03 15.67
C PRO A 10 -11.36 -8.98 14.15
N ALA A 11 -11.85 -7.93 13.48
CA ALA A 11 -11.79 -7.79 12.03
C ALA A 11 -10.38 -7.53 11.44
N ASN A 12 -9.48 -6.86 12.19
CA ASN A 12 -8.12 -6.55 11.71
C ASN A 12 -7.02 -7.36 12.44
N THR A 13 -7.39 -8.20 13.42
CA THR A 13 -6.42 -8.93 14.24
C THR A 13 -5.67 -9.98 13.42
N ILE A 14 -4.36 -9.80 13.28
CA ILE A 14 -3.48 -10.80 12.67
C ILE A 14 -3.29 -11.98 13.63
N ASN A 15 -3.71 -13.17 13.18
CA ASN A 15 -3.69 -14.38 14.00
C ASN A 15 -2.41 -15.23 13.81
N ARG A 16 -1.88 -15.31 12.59
CA ARG A 16 -0.68 -16.09 12.26
C ARG A 16 0.56 -15.20 12.15
N TYR A 17 1.65 -15.60 12.83
CA TYR A 17 2.88 -14.82 12.99
C TYR A 17 2.62 -13.44 13.63
N LYS A 18 1.97 -13.43 14.81
CA LYS A 18 1.56 -12.21 15.52
C LYS A 18 2.71 -11.23 15.82
N HIS A 19 3.93 -11.73 15.98
CA HIS A 19 5.13 -10.92 16.21
C HIS A 19 5.54 -10.06 14.99
N GLN A 20 4.97 -10.34 13.81
CA GLN A 20 5.14 -9.56 12.58
C GLN A 20 4.02 -8.53 12.38
N ALA A 21 3.01 -8.53 13.25
CA ALA A 21 1.88 -7.61 13.15
C ALA A 21 2.26 -6.23 13.65
N THR A 22 1.84 -5.19 12.92
CA THR A 22 1.90 -3.81 13.36
C THR A 22 0.55 -3.14 13.15
N TYR A 23 0.24 -2.18 14.01
CA TYR A 23 -0.96 -1.35 13.93
C TYR A 23 -0.59 0.13 13.95
N ASP A 24 0.71 0.42 13.81
CA ASP A 24 1.29 1.75 13.70
C ASP A 24 0.75 2.44 12.44
N ALA A 25 0.05 3.56 12.63
CA ALA A 25 -0.63 4.26 11.55
C ALA A 25 0.37 4.77 10.51
N ASP A 26 1.45 5.40 10.96
CA ASP A 26 2.51 5.94 10.09
C ASP A 26 3.12 4.85 9.20
N PHE A 27 3.46 3.70 9.77
CA PHE A 27 3.96 2.56 9.01
C PHE A 27 2.93 2.09 7.98
N ILE A 28 1.68 1.88 8.38
CA ILE A 28 0.61 1.40 7.48
C ILE A 28 0.38 2.38 6.34
N HIS A 29 0.30 3.68 6.64
CA HIS A 29 0.13 4.74 5.65
C HIS A 29 1.33 4.82 4.70
N SER A 30 2.55 4.65 5.23
CA SER A 30 3.76 4.61 4.42
C SER A 30 3.75 3.45 3.42
N VAL A 31 3.25 2.26 3.81
CA VAL A 31 3.15 1.11 2.90
C VAL A 31 2.16 1.39 1.78
N VAL A 32 1.00 1.99 2.09
CA VAL A 32 0.01 2.41 1.08
C VAL A 32 0.63 3.42 0.11
N ASN A 33 1.20 4.50 0.61
CA ASN A 33 1.71 5.60 -0.21
C ASN A 33 2.99 5.28 -0.98
N ASN A 34 3.72 4.22 -0.62
CA ASN A 34 4.87 3.73 -1.40
C ASN A 34 4.49 2.62 -2.39
N THR A 35 3.23 2.20 -2.46
CA THR A 35 2.75 1.15 -3.37
C THR A 35 2.06 1.76 -4.59
N SER A 36 2.58 1.49 -5.79
CA SER A 36 2.08 2.07 -7.03
C SER A 36 0.69 1.58 -7.45
N VAL A 37 0.30 0.38 -7.01
CA VAL A 37 -1.00 -0.23 -7.31
C VAL A 37 -1.65 -0.75 -6.03
N LEU A 38 -2.79 -0.17 -5.67
CA LEU A 38 -3.62 -0.65 -4.58
C LEU A 38 -4.58 -1.72 -5.09
N HIS A 39 -4.78 -2.78 -4.32
CA HIS A 39 -5.76 -3.81 -4.61
C HIS A 39 -7.05 -3.49 -3.84
N VAL A 40 -8.05 -3.00 -4.57
CA VAL A 40 -9.32 -2.52 -4.01
C VAL A 40 -10.37 -3.61 -4.16
N SER A 41 -10.76 -4.19 -3.03
CA SER A 41 -11.68 -5.32 -2.97
C SER A 41 -13.04 -4.90 -2.44
N PHE A 42 -14.11 -5.38 -3.06
CA PHE A 42 -15.49 -5.10 -2.66
C PHE A 42 -16.44 -6.21 -3.12
N VAL A 43 -17.58 -6.32 -2.45
CA VAL A 43 -18.68 -7.19 -2.88
C VAL A 43 -19.67 -6.31 -3.63
N PRO A 44 -19.92 -6.59 -4.92
CA PRO A 44 -20.63 -5.63 -5.76
C PRO A 44 -22.15 -5.70 -5.63
N ASP A 45 -22.69 -6.81 -5.11
CA ASP A 45 -24.11 -7.01 -4.90
C ASP A 45 -24.31 -8.14 -3.86
N PRO A 46 -25.23 -8.03 -2.90
CA PRO A 46 -25.47 -9.09 -1.92
C PRO A 46 -25.92 -10.44 -2.51
N SER A 47 -26.56 -10.44 -3.68
CA SER A 47 -26.91 -11.65 -4.45
C SER A 47 -25.73 -12.18 -5.28
N THR A 48 -24.76 -11.34 -5.61
CA THR A 48 -23.47 -11.74 -6.22
C THR A 48 -22.39 -11.79 -5.15
N ALA A 49 -22.37 -12.86 -4.36
CA ALA A 49 -21.48 -13.02 -3.20
C ALA A 49 -19.97 -13.11 -3.51
N LEU A 50 -19.56 -13.09 -4.78
CA LEU A 50 -18.15 -13.19 -5.15
C LEU A 50 -17.48 -11.80 -5.06
N PRO A 51 -16.40 -11.65 -4.26
CA PRO A 51 -15.67 -10.40 -4.18
C PRO A 51 -14.93 -10.10 -5.49
N ILE A 52 -14.89 -8.83 -5.86
CA ILE A 52 -14.07 -8.32 -6.96
C ILE A 52 -12.85 -7.65 -6.38
N VAL A 53 -11.70 -7.78 -7.04
CA VAL A 53 -10.48 -7.03 -6.75
C VAL A 53 -10.10 -6.20 -7.97
N LEU A 54 -9.99 -4.88 -7.80
CA LEU A 54 -9.55 -3.95 -8.84
C LEU A 54 -8.15 -3.42 -8.52
N PRO A 55 -7.18 -3.50 -9.45
CA PRO A 55 -5.94 -2.75 -9.34
C PRO A 55 -6.22 -1.27 -9.65
N MET A 56 -5.93 -0.38 -8.70
CA MET A 56 -6.20 1.06 -8.85
C MET A 56 -5.01 1.89 -8.38
N ILE A 57 -4.81 3.04 -9.04
CA ILE A 57 -3.96 4.11 -8.48
C ILE A 57 -4.79 4.83 -7.42
N GLY A 58 -4.24 4.91 -6.23
CA GLY A 58 -4.82 5.61 -5.11
C GLY A 58 -3.74 6.10 -4.18
N GLN A 59 -4.11 7.03 -3.31
CA GLN A 59 -3.19 7.65 -2.37
C GLN A 59 -3.92 7.95 -1.06
N LEU A 60 -3.26 7.74 0.06
CA LEU A 60 -3.75 8.16 1.36
C LEU A 60 -3.33 9.61 1.62
N GLY A 61 -4.29 10.43 2.03
CA GLY A 61 -4.06 11.84 2.34
C GLY A 61 -5.11 12.42 3.28
N LEU A 62 -4.83 13.61 3.80
CA LEU A 62 -5.73 14.36 4.67
C LEU A 62 -6.11 15.67 3.98
N TYR A 63 -7.40 15.84 3.68
CA TYR A 63 -7.91 17.09 3.16
C TYR A 63 -8.32 17.99 4.33
N LEU A 64 -7.66 19.14 4.47
CA LEU A 64 -7.89 20.11 5.55
C LEU A 64 -8.79 21.29 5.10
N GLY A 65 -9.69 21.07 4.14
CA GLY A 65 -10.57 22.14 3.61
C GLY A 65 -11.46 22.80 4.67
N ASN A 66 -12.41 23.62 4.23
CA ASN A 66 -13.24 24.46 5.10
C ASN A 66 -13.92 23.65 6.22
N GLU A 67 -13.32 23.75 7.42
CA GLU A 67 -13.75 23.27 8.73
C GLU A 67 -15.07 22.49 8.75
N THR A 68 -15.04 21.17 8.46
CA THR A 68 -16.00 20.16 9.00
C THR A 68 -15.86 18.73 8.45
N ILE A 69 -15.00 18.45 7.46
CA ILE A 69 -15.07 17.16 6.77
C ILE A 69 -13.96 16.20 7.26
N ASP A 70 -14.36 15.32 8.18
CA ASP A 70 -13.60 14.26 8.86
C ASP A 70 -12.56 14.72 9.91
N GLU A 71 -12.77 14.23 11.14
CA GLU A 71 -12.01 14.27 12.41
C GLU A 71 -10.46 14.25 12.33
N GLY A 72 -9.82 15.05 11.49
CA GLY A 72 -8.37 15.14 11.33
C GLY A 72 -7.69 13.85 10.84
N ALA A 73 -8.45 12.86 10.36
CA ALA A 73 -7.94 11.54 10.01
C ALA A 73 -7.76 11.37 8.47
N PRO A 74 -6.62 10.82 8.00
CA PRO A 74 -6.43 10.55 6.59
C PRO A 74 -7.43 9.55 5.99
N SER A 75 -7.72 9.72 4.70
CA SER A 75 -8.58 8.83 3.91
C SER A 75 -7.82 8.32 2.68
N VAL A 76 -8.27 7.19 2.11
CA VAL A 76 -7.74 6.69 0.83
C VAL A 76 -8.54 7.31 -0.31
N TYR A 77 -7.88 8.03 -1.20
CA TYR A 77 -8.48 8.61 -2.40
C TYR A 77 -8.18 7.73 -3.61
N LEU A 78 -9.23 7.34 -4.34
CA LEU A 78 -9.15 6.51 -5.52
C LEU A 78 -9.76 7.27 -6.70
N HIS A 79 -9.01 7.38 -7.80
CA HIS A 79 -9.54 7.98 -9.02
C HIS A 79 -10.30 6.93 -9.86
N GLY A 80 -11.31 7.36 -10.61
CA GLY A 80 -11.98 6.48 -11.56
C GLY A 80 -12.93 7.22 -12.49
N TYR A 81 -13.35 6.50 -13.53
CA TYR A 81 -14.32 7.02 -14.49
C TYR A 81 -15.73 7.07 -13.87
N VAL A 82 -16.47 8.14 -14.17
CA VAL A 82 -17.81 8.42 -13.64
C VAL A 82 -18.78 7.25 -13.77
N SER A 83 -18.76 6.51 -14.89
CA SER A 83 -19.68 5.39 -15.13
C SER A 83 -19.16 4.05 -14.65
N SER A 84 -18.03 4.00 -13.94
CA SER A 84 -17.49 2.74 -13.45
C SER A 84 -18.43 2.11 -12.40
N ARG A 85 -18.50 0.77 -12.41
CA ARG A 85 -19.36 0.02 -11.48
C ARG A 85 -19.08 0.37 -10.02
N LEU A 86 -17.81 0.56 -9.67
CA LEU A 86 -17.39 0.93 -8.31
C LEU A 86 -17.98 2.29 -7.89
N MET A 87 -17.91 3.30 -8.75
CA MET A 87 -18.45 4.65 -8.48
C MET A 87 -19.97 4.62 -8.30
N ARG A 88 -20.67 3.90 -9.17
CA ARG A 88 -22.13 3.74 -9.07
C ARG A 88 -22.54 3.06 -7.77
N LEU A 89 -21.84 2.00 -7.36
CA LEU A 89 -22.16 1.27 -6.13
C LEU A 89 -21.92 2.11 -4.86
N ALA A 90 -20.88 2.95 -4.85
CA ALA A 90 -20.63 3.89 -3.76
C ALA A 90 -21.75 4.94 -3.64
N ASP A 91 -22.16 5.53 -4.77
CA ASP A 91 -23.27 6.48 -4.82
C ASP A 91 -24.60 5.83 -4.39
N GLU A 92 -24.89 4.61 -4.86
CA GLU A 92 -26.07 3.85 -4.46
C GLU A 92 -26.09 3.50 -2.96
N ALA A 93 -24.95 3.15 -2.36
CA ALA A 93 -24.84 2.86 -0.93
C ALA A 93 -25.25 4.08 -0.09
N VAL A 94 -24.73 5.26 -0.41
CA VAL A 94 -25.09 6.51 0.28
C VAL A 94 -26.58 6.83 0.07
N LYS A 95 -27.11 6.65 -1.14
CA LYS A 95 -28.55 6.85 -1.43
C LYS A 95 -29.47 5.89 -0.66
N ARG A 96 -28.99 4.71 -0.28
CA ARG A 96 -29.71 3.77 0.61
C ARG A 96 -29.60 4.14 2.10
N GLY A 97 -28.84 5.18 2.46
CA GLY A 97 -28.62 5.60 3.84
C GLY A 97 -27.52 4.82 4.56
N GLU A 98 -26.62 4.15 3.83
CA GLU A 98 -25.46 3.45 4.37
C GLU A 98 -24.28 4.42 4.59
N GLU A 99 -23.29 4.05 5.41
CA GLU A 99 -22.05 4.85 5.62
C GLU A 99 -21.23 5.06 4.32
N GLY A 100 -21.46 4.24 3.30
CA GLY A 100 -20.74 4.19 2.03
C GLY A 100 -20.54 2.75 1.58
N LEU A 101 -19.92 2.55 0.42
CA LEU A 101 -19.63 1.19 -0.08
C LEU A 101 -18.51 0.55 0.77
N PRO A 102 -18.73 -0.62 1.40
CA PRO A 102 -17.67 -1.29 2.14
C PRO A 102 -16.53 -1.72 1.20
N LEU A 103 -15.32 -1.26 1.49
CA LEU A 103 -14.10 -1.58 0.74
C LEU A 103 -13.03 -2.20 1.65
N CYS A 104 -12.23 -3.06 1.05
CA CYS A 104 -10.96 -3.54 1.61
C CYS A 104 -9.83 -3.17 0.63
N VAL A 105 -8.88 -2.36 1.08
CA VAL A 105 -7.73 -1.91 0.28
C VAL A 105 -6.48 -2.59 0.80
N ALA A 106 -5.78 -3.31 -0.08
CA ALA A 106 -4.52 -3.97 0.24
C ALA A 106 -3.35 -3.35 -0.55
N ALA A 107 -2.24 -3.13 0.15
CA ALA A 107 -0.96 -2.71 -0.40
C ALA A 107 0.13 -3.67 0.06
N THR A 108 1.05 -4.07 -0.83
CA THR A 108 2.12 -5.03 -0.50
C THR A 108 3.38 -4.73 -1.29
N LYS A 109 4.53 -4.84 -0.61
CA LYS A 109 5.88 -4.78 -1.18
C LYS A 109 6.62 -6.04 -0.79
N VAL A 110 7.21 -6.72 -1.78
CA VAL A 110 8.17 -7.80 -1.55
C VAL A 110 9.55 -7.17 -1.53
N ASP A 111 10.24 -7.32 -0.40
CA ASP A 111 11.54 -6.71 -0.13
C ASP A 111 12.69 -7.75 -0.20
N GLY A 112 12.38 -9.05 -0.24
CA GLY A 112 13.38 -10.09 -0.50
C GLY A 112 12.88 -11.54 -0.44
N PHE A 113 13.59 -12.46 -1.08
CA PHE A 113 13.36 -13.90 -1.03
C PHE A 113 14.26 -14.54 0.02
N VAL A 114 13.66 -15.13 1.06
CA VAL A 114 14.40 -15.78 2.15
C VAL A 114 14.52 -17.27 1.86
N LEU A 115 15.76 -17.69 1.57
CA LEU A 115 16.12 -19.05 1.23
C LEU A 115 16.69 -19.77 2.46
N SER A 116 16.05 -20.87 2.84
CA SER A 116 16.27 -21.63 4.07
C SER A 116 16.77 -23.04 3.75
N LEU A 117 17.21 -23.77 4.78
CA LEU A 117 17.74 -25.14 4.64
C LEU A 117 16.67 -26.16 4.21
N THR A 118 15.39 -25.89 4.48
CA THR A 118 14.29 -26.81 4.15
C THR A 118 13.17 -26.13 3.36
N PRO A 119 12.45 -26.90 2.51
CA PRO A 119 11.38 -26.34 1.65
C PRO A 119 10.30 -25.58 2.43
N ASN A 120 9.99 -26.00 3.65
CA ASN A 120 8.90 -25.44 4.44
C ASN A 120 9.28 -24.15 5.20
N SER A 121 10.57 -23.82 5.26
CA SER A 121 11.10 -22.66 5.97
C SER A 121 11.35 -21.44 5.08
N HIS A 122 11.28 -21.61 3.74
CA HIS A 122 11.35 -20.50 2.80
C HIS A 122 10.28 -19.42 3.09
N ASN A 123 10.64 -18.17 2.85
CA ASN A 123 9.77 -17.04 3.16
C ASN A 123 10.07 -15.81 2.29
N TYR A 124 9.35 -14.73 2.54
CA TYR A 124 9.63 -13.41 1.98
C TYR A 124 9.97 -12.42 3.09
N ASN A 125 10.88 -11.51 2.80
CA ASN A 125 10.85 -10.20 3.44
C ASN A 125 9.81 -9.37 2.69
N TYR A 126 8.89 -8.75 3.43
CA TYR A 126 7.78 -8.00 2.85
C TYR A 126 7.20 -7.02 3.87
N ARG A 127 6.49 -6.03 3.33
CA ARG A 127 5.58 -5.16 4.08
C ARG A 127 4.22 -5.17 3.42
N SER A 128 3.18 -5.25 4.23
CA SER A 128 1.80 -5.20 3.75
C SER A 128 0.93 -4.37 4.67
N ALA A 129 -0.07 -3.71 4.09
CA ALA A 129 -1.13 -3.00 4.79
C ALA A 129 -2.48 -3.47 4.25
N VAL A 130 -3.44 -3.67 5.15
CA VAL A 130 -4.85 -3.95 4.83
C VAL A 130 -5.70 -2.93 5.56
N LEU A 131 -6.44 -2.13 4.80
CA LEU A 131 -7.33 -1.08 5.30
C LEU A 131 -8.77 -1.49 4.96
N GLN A 132 -9.67 -1.38 5.93
CA GLN A 132 -11.10 -1.63 5.74
C GLN A 132 -11.86 -0.36 6.07
N GLY A 133 -12.86 -0.04 5.27
CA GLY A 133 -13.54 1.24 5.37
C GLY A 133 -14.77 1.34 4.50
N TYR A 134 -15.32 2.55 4.43
CA TYR A 134 -16.49 2.87 3.63
C TYR A 134 -16.13 3.98 2.65
N ALA A 135 -16.44 3.75 1.37
CA ALA A 135 -16.14 4.67 0.30
C ALA A 135 -17.37 5.46 -0.13
N THR A 136 -17.17 6.77 -0.29
CA THR A 136 -18.16 7.74 -0.76
C THR A 136 -17.58 8.55 -1.91
N ILE A 137 -18.45 9.16 -2.72
CA ILE A 137 -18.03 10.07 -3.79
C ILE A 137 -17.64 11.41 -3.17
N VAL A 138 -16.52 11.97 -3.64
CA VAL A 138 -16.13 13.34 -3.32
C VAL A 138 -17.01 14.30 -4.12
N GLU A 139 -17.90 15.01 -3.43
CA GLU A 139 -18.83 15.98 -4.02
C GLU A 139 -18.31 17.42 -3.95
N ASP A 140 -17.56 17.76 -2.91
CA ASP A 140 -16.96 19.09 -2.78
C ASP A 140 -15.92 19.33 -3.89
N VAL A 141 -16.04 20.47 -4.55
CA VAL A 141 -15.17 20.82 -5.69
C VAL A 141 -13.73 21.05 -5.24
N GLY A 142 -13.54 21.63 -4.05
CA GLY A 142 -12.22 21.88 -3.47
C GLY A 142 -11.50 20.57 -3.12
N GLU A 143 -12.18 19.66 -2.43
CA GLU A 143 -11.67 18.33 -2.09
C GLU A 143 -11.39 17.51 -3.36
N LYS A 144 -12.27 17.59 -4.37
CA LYS A 144 -12.08 16.88 -5.64
C LYS A 144 -10.81 17.33 -6.36
N LEU A 145 -10.59 18.64 -6.49
CA LEU A 145 -9.39 19.19 -7.13
C LEU A 145 -8.12 18.83 -6.34
N TRP A 146 -8.16 18.95 -5.02
CA TRP A 146 -7.06 18.56 -4.15
C TRP A 146 -6.74 17.06 -4.29
N ALA A 147 -7.76 16.20 -4.31
CA ALA A 147 -7.57 14.76 -4.41
C ALA A 147 -7.06 14.35 -5.80
N MET A 148 -7.49 15.03 -6.86
CA MET A 148 -6.92 14.86 -8.20
C MET A 148 -5.44 15.23 -8.24
N GLN A 149 -5.04 16.34 -7.61
CA GLN A 149 -3.64 16.73 -7.47
C GLN A 149 -2.86 15.69 -6.65
N LEU A 150 -3.41 15.22 -5.52
CA LEU A 150 -2.81 14.20 -4.66
C LEU A 150 -2.52 12.90 -5.44
N VAL A 151 -3.53 12.36 -6.14
CA VAL A 151 -3.39 11.11 -6.90
C VAL A 151 -2.47 11.29 -8.11
N THR A 152 -2.46 12.46 -8.74
CA THR A 152 -1.52 12.74 -9.84
C THR A 152 -0.08 12.78 -9.33
N ASN A 153 0.13 13.47 -8.21
CA ASN A 153 1.45 13.62 -7.59
C ASN A 153 1.95 12.33 -6.90
N SER A 154 1.07 11.36 -6.64
CA SER A 154 1.49 10.04 -6.14
C SER A 154 2.13 9.17 -7.23
N VAL A 155 1.88 9.47 -8.51
CA VAL A 155 2.53 8.76 -9.63
C VAL A 155 3.97 9.27 -9.80
N VAL A 156 4.14 10.58 -9.86
CA VAL A 156 5.42 11.29 -9.82
C VAL A 156 5.19 12.58 -9.04
N PRO A 157 6.03 12.92 -8.04
CA PRO A 157 5.92 14.18 -7.30
C PRO A 157 5.85 15.39 -8.23
N ASP A 158 5.07 16.42 -7.85
CA ASP A 158 4.88 17.68 -8.59
C ASP A 158 4.35 17.53 -10.03
N ARG A 159 3.86 16.34 -10.41
CA ARG A 159 3.41 16.07 -11.78
C ARG A 159 2.20 16.90 -12.21
N TYR A 160 1.31 17.19 -11.28
CA TYR A 160 0.08 17.95 -11.54
C TYR A 160 0.39 19.34 -12.11
N ASP A 161 1.22 20.12 -11.40
CA ASP A 161 1.59 21.48 -11.81
C ASP A 161 2.54 21.49 -13.02
N ASN A 162 3.18 20.35 -13.32
CA ASN A 162 4.00 20.14 -14.50
C ASN A 162 3.23 19.53 -15.69
N THR A 163 1.91 19.72 -15.72
CA THR A 163 0.98 19.37 -16.81
C THR A 163 0.13 20.60 -17.18
N ARG A 164 -0.69 20.53 -18.23
CA ARG A 164 -1.70 21.58 -18.51
C ARG A 164 -2.70 21.63 -17.36
N VAL A 165 -2.79 22.78 -16.70
CA VAL A 165 -3.72 23.03 -15.60
C VAL A 165 -4.48 24.36 -15.82
N PRO A 166 -5.72 24.49 -15.29
CA PRO A 166 -6.52 23.43 -14.66
C PRO A 166 -7.05 22.42 -15.69
N PRO A 167 -7.54 21.24 -15.24
CA PRO A 167 -8.33 20.35 -16.08
C PRO A 167 -9.52 21.09 -16.70
N ASP A 168 -9.88 20.73 -17.93
CA ASP A 168 -11.05 21.31 -18.58
C ASP A 168 -12.37 20.68 -18.10
N ASN A 169 -13.50 21.26 -18.54
CA ASN A 169 -14.82 20.83 -18.11
C ASN A 169 -15.12 19.37 -18.47
N ALA A 170 -14.65 18.87 -19.61
CA ALA A 170 -14.92 17.50 -20.04
C ALA A 170 -14.14 16.49 -19.17
N GLU A 171 -12.88 16.81 -18.86
CA GLU A 171 -12.03 16.04 -17.93
C GLU A 171 -12.66 16.00 -16.53
N MET A 172 -13.18 17.16 -16.05
CA MET A 172 -13.82 17.28 -14.75
C MET A 172 -15.17 16.53 -14.66
N GLN A 173 -15.94 16.47 -15.74
CA GLN A 173 -17.22 15.75 -15.80
C GLN A 173 -17.05 14.24 -15.88
N SER A 174 -16.00 13.76 -16.56
CA SER A 174 -15.74 12.34 -16.76
C SER A 174 -15.02 11.67 -15.58
N THR A 175 -14.32 12.45 -14.76
CA THR A 175 -13.55 11.96 -13.61
C THR A 175 -14.36 12.04 -12.31
N ARG A 176 -14.38 10.95 -11.54
CA ARG A 176 -14.84 10.94 -10.14
C ARG A 176 -13.71 10.49 -9.22
N ILE A 177 -13.77 10.95 -7.98
CA ILE A 177 -12.89 10.52 -6.91
C ILE A 177 -13.74 9.84 -5.84
N LEU A 178 -13.30 8.66 -5.40
CA LEU A 178 -13.79 8.02 -4.18
C LEU A 178 -12.89 8.39 -3.04
N LYS A 179 -13.50 8.71 -1.90
CA LYS A 179 -12.84 8.83 -0.60
C LYS A 179 -13.27 7.65 0.25
N MET A 180 -12.32 6.84 0.69
CA MET A 180 -12.56 5.77 1.65
C MET A 180 -12.14 6.23 3.04
N LYS A 181 -13.13 6.42 3.92
CA LYS A 181 -12.90 6.61 5.35
C LYS A 181 -12.42 5.29 5.95
N ILE A 182 -11.27 5.33 6.62
CA ILE A 182 -10.64 4.12 7.18
C ILE A 182 -11.33 3.79 8.51
N LYS A 183 -12.03 2.65 8.57
CA LYS A 183 -12.65 2.16 9.80
C LYS A 183 -11.65 1.41 10.67
N THR A 184 -10.77 0.64 10.05
CA THR A 184 -9.72 -0.12 10.73
C THR A 184 -8.60 -0.47 9.74
N ALA A 185 -7.39 -0.69 10.25
CA ALA A 185 -6.29 -1.16 9.44
C ALA A 185 -5.37 -2.09 10.24
N SER A 186 -4.62 -2.92 9.53
CA SER A 186 -3.50 -3.67 10.10
C SER A 186 -2.35 -3.77 9.10
N GLY A 187 -1.14 -3.80 9.64
CA GLY A 187 0.08 -3.99 8.90
C GLY A 187 0.74 -5.31 9.27
N LYS A 188 1.48 -5.88 8.33
CA LYS A 188 2.35 -7.03 8.59
C LYS A 188 3.69 -6.82 7.92
N VAL A 189 4.76 -7.01 8.69
CA VAL A 189 6.13 -6.82 8.24
C VAL A 189 6.97 -8.01 8.61
N ARG A 190 7.71 -8.53 7.63
CA ARG A 190 8.76 -9.50 7.85
C ARG A 190 10.04 -8.97 7.23
N GLU A 191 11.07 -8.91 8.04
CA GLU A 191 12.43 -8.56 7.62
C GLU A 191 13.41 -9.55 8.26
N GLY A 192 14.63 -9.57 7.76
CA GLY A 192 15.75 -10.30 8.34
C GLY A 192 16.13 -11.57 7.60
N VAL A 193 17.13 -12.24 8.18
CA VAL A 193 17.76 -13.47 7.70
C VAL A 193 16.85 -14.71 7.82
N PRO A 194 17.21 -15.85 7.18
CA PRO A 194 16.57 -17.14 7.43
C PRO A 194 16.58 -17.55 8.90
N GLU A 195 15.59 -18.32 9.32
CA GLU A 195 15.50 -18.95 10.65
C GLU A 195 15.09 -20.42 10.47
N ASP A 196 16.09 -21.29 10.42
CA ASP A 196 15.90 -22.73 10.27
C ASP A 196 15.81 -23.45 11.62
N GLU A 197 15.23 -24.65 11.62
CA GLU A 197 15.07 -25.43 12.84
C GLU A 197 16.42 -25.90 13.38
N ARG A 198 16.56 -25.94 14.71
CA ARG A 198 17.80 -26.37 15.39
C ARG A 198 18.29 -27.76 14.97
N LYS A 199 17.39 -28.64 14.53
CA LYS A 199 17.75 -29.99 14.05
C LYS A 199 18.46 -29.95 12.70
N ASP A 200 18.16 -28.95 11.87
CA ASP A 200 18.72 -28.80 10.52
C ASP A 200 19.99 -27.93 10.57
N THR A 201 20.04 -26.93 11.45
CA THR A 201 21.24 -26.08 11.64
C THR A 201 22.41 -26.79 12.34
N LYS A 202 22.25 -28.08 12.71
CA LYS A 202 23.29 -28.94 13.29
C LYS A 202 23.71 -30.08 12.36
N ARG A 203 23.18 -30.11 11.14
CA ARG A 203 23.44 -31.16 10.17
C ARG A 203 24.46 -30.69 9.15
N GLU A 204 25.73 -31.03 9.39
CA GLU A 204 26.84 -30.67 8.49
C GLU A 204 26.56 -31.10 7.04
N ASP A 205 25.92 -32.26 6.83
CA ASP A 205 25.56 -32.74 5.49
C ASP A 205 24.64 -31.79 4.72
N ILE A 206 23.74 -31.10 5.42
CA ILE A 206 22.87 -30.06 4.83
C ILE A 206 23.62 -28.73 4.75
N LEU A 207 24.32 -28.32 5.80
CA LEU A 207 25.04 -27.04 5.84
C LEU A 207 26.11 -26.94 4.75
N ASP A 208 26.75 -28.05 4.39
CA ASP A 208 27.79 -28.11 3.34
C ASP A 208 27.20 -28.12 1.92
N THR A 209 25.91 -28.43 1.75
CA THR A 209 25.30 -28.66 0.43
C THR A 209 24.16 -27.69 0.07
N VAL A 210 23.55 -27.03 1.05
CA VAL A 210 22.39 -26.15 0.85
C VAL A 210 22.76 -24.70 1.17
N TRP A 211 22.71 -23.85 0.15
CA TRP A 211 22.89 -22.41 0.34
C TRP A 211 21.67 -21.79 1.04
N THR A 212 21.93 -20.91 2.01
CA THR A 212 20.90 -20.11 2.68
C THR A 212 21.24 -18.63 2.62
N GLY A 213 20.21 -17.79 2.63
CA GLY A 213 20.40 -16.35 2.59
C GLY A 213 19.15 -15.62 2.12
N VAL A 214 19.33 -14.36 1.75
CA VAL A 214 18.25 -13.52 1.24
C VAL A 214 18.66 -12.91 -0.08
N ILE A 215 17.81 -13.04 -1.09
CA ILE A 215 17.91 -12.26 -2.32
C ILE A 215 17.08 -10.99 -2.12
N PRO A 216 17.67 -9.79 -1.98
CA PRO A 216 16.89 -8.56 -1.87
C PRO A 216 16.09 -8.33 -3.16
N VAL A 217 14.86 -7.87 -3.01
CA VAL A 217 13.94 -7.60 -4.13
C VAL A 217 13.45 -6.17 -3.98
N TYR A 218 13.62 -5.37 -5.03
CA TYR A 218 13.09 -4.01 -5.08
C TYR A 218 12.76 -3.60 -6.50
N GLU A 219 11.78 -2.70 -6.64
CA GLU A 219 11.41 -2.11 -7.92
C GLU A 219 12.38 -1.00 -8.29
N LYS A 220 13.09 -1.18 -9.41
CA LYS A 220 13.94 -0.14 -9.98
C LYS A 220 13.23 0.55 -11.15
N PHE A 221 13.06 1.85 -11.05
CA PHE A 221 12.63 2.68 -12.16
C PHE A 221 13.77 2.81 -13.18
N GLY A 222 13.45 2.58 -14.44
CA GLY A 222 14.37 2.78 -15.56
C GLY A 222 14.49 4.24 -15.96
N ASP A 223 15.32 4.51 -16.97
CA ASP A 223 15.50 5.85 -17.51
C ASP A 223 14.21 6.35 -18.19
N PRO A 224 13.79 7.61 -17.97
CA PRO A 224 12.60 8.17 -18.61
C PRO A 224 12.70 8.15 -20.14
N VAL A 225 11.73 7.51 -20.79
CA VAL A 225 11.64 7.43 -22.25
C VAL A 225 10.70 8.52 -22.76
N PRO A 226 11.11 9.36 -23.73
CA PRO A 226 10.25 10.41 -24.27
C PRO A 226 9.05 9.82 -25.03
N GLY A 227 7.88 10.40 -24.83
CA GLY A 227 6.67 10.05 -25.59
C GLY A 227 6.73 10.49 -27.06
N PRO A 228 5.85 9.95 -27.92
CA PRO A 228 5.92 10.12 -29.38
C PRO A 228 5.79 11.57 -29.87
N TYR A 229 5.22 12.48 -29.06
CA TYR A 229 5.04 13.89 -29.38
C TYR A 229 5.88 14.82 -28.50
N ASN A 230 6.76 14.27 -27.65
CA ASN A 230 7.57 15.07 -26.74
C ASN A 230 8.58 15.94 -27.52
N ARG A 231 8.60 17.24 -27.22
CA ARG A 231 9.57 18.20 -27.77
C ARG A 231 10.55 18.73 -26.70
N VAL A 232 10.35 18.37 -25.44
CA VAL A 232 11.21 18.81 -24.33
C VAL A 232 12.48 17.95 -24.34
N LYS A 233 13.63 18.58 -24.58
CA LYS A 233 14.91 17.87 -24.76
C LYS A 233 15.52 17.37 -23.44
N LYS A 234 15.42 18.17 -22.38
CA LYS A 234 15.93 17.82 -21.05
C LYS A 234 14.80 17.16 -20.26
N ILE A 235 15.09 16.04 -19.60
CA ILE A 235 14.17 15.48 -18.60
C ILE A 235 14.02 16.52 -17.47
N PRO A 236 12.79 16.94 -17.12
CA PRO A 236 12.57 17.84 -16.00
C PRO A 236 13.16 17.29 -14.69
N ASP A 237 13.78 18.17 -13.90
CA ASP A 237 14.56 17.75 -12.73
C ASP A 237 13.71 16.94 -11.72
N HIS A 238 12.45 17.35 -11.44
CA HIS A 238 11.54 16.59 -10.57
C HIS A 238 11.34 15.11 -10.96
N ILE A 239 11.42 14.76 -12.25
CA ILE A 239 11.31 13.37 -12.73
C ILE A 239 12.64 12.64 -12.51
N GLY A 240 13.76 13.29 -12.87
CA GLY A 240 15.09 12.71 -12.71
C GLY A 240 15.45 12.46 -11.24
N ASP A 241 15.16 13.43 -10.38
CA ASP A 241 15.38 13.36 -8.94
C ASP A 241 14.48 12.28 -8.33
N PHE A 242 13.19 12.24 -8.67
CA PHE A 242 12.28 11.19 -8.21
C PHE A 242 12.78 9.78 -8.56
N VAL A 243 13.20 9.54 -9.81
CA VAL A 243 13.72 8.22 -10.23
C VAL A 243 14.95 7.85 -9.42
N LYS A 244 15.90 8.78 -9.28
CA LYS A 244 17.15 8.56 -8.54
C LYS A 244 16.91 8.28 -7.06
N GLU A 245 16.10 9.11 -6.41
CA GLU A 245 15.81 9.03 -4.98
C GLU A 245 15.02 7.77 -4.63
N GLN A 246 13.99 7.43 -5.41
CA GLN A 246 13.21 6.22 -5.19
C GLN A 246 14.03 4.96 -5.37
N ASN A 247 14.86 4.89 -6.41
CA ASN A 247 15.74 3.76 -6.63
C ASN A 247 16.71 3.57 -5.44
N LYS A 248 17.35 4.67 -5.00
CA LYS A 248 18.25 4.66 -3.85
C LYS A 248 17.53 4.20 -2.58
N ALA A 249 16.40 4.82 -2.25
CA ALA A 249 15.67 4.52 -1.02
C ALA A 249 15.19 3.06 -0.96
N ARG A 250 14.72 2.51 -2.08
CA ARG A 250 14.26 1.12 -2.16
C ARG A 250 15.40 0.12 -2.03
N GLU A 251 16.52 0.38 -2.71
CA GLU A 251 17.72 -0.46 -2.61
C GLU A 251 18.27 -0.47 -1.18
N GLU A 252 18.39 0.72 -0.56
CA GLU A 252 18.85 0.88 0.82
C GLU A 252 17.93 0.14 1.81
N TYR A 253 16.61 0.33 1.69
CA TYR A 253 15.64 -0.34 2.56
C TYR A 253 15.72 -1.86 2.44
N CYS A 254 15.65 -2.39 1.21
CA CYS A 254 15.61 -3.84 1.00
C CYS A 254 16.94 -4.51 1.38
N THR A 255 18.07 -3.85 1.10
CA THR A 255 19.40 -4.33 1.51
C THR A 255 19.59 -4.28 3.03
N ALA A 256 19.07 -3.26 3.71
CA ALA A 256 19.10 -3.21 5.17
C ALA A 256 18.21 -4.29 5.79
N ALA A 257 17.03 -4.54 5.21
CA ALA A 257 16.10 -5.56 5.66
C ALA A 257 16.72 -6.97 5.64
N THR A 258 17.61 -7.30 4.71
CA THR A 258 18.28 -8.61 4.67
C THR A 258 19.26 -8.85 5.81
N LYS A 259 19.76 -7.78 6.45
CA LYS A 259 20.76 -7.83 7.52
C LYS A 259 20.16 -7.85 8.92
N LYS A 260 18.84 -7.67 9.04
CA LYS A 260 18.13 -7.73 10.32
C LYS A 260 18.15 -9.16 10.87
N PRO A 261 18.14 -9.35 12.20
CA PRO A 261 17.92 -10.66 12.78
C PRO A 261 16.55 -11.19 12.33
N ALA A 262 16.41 -12.51 12.27
CA ALA A 262 15.12 -13.11 11.99
C ALA A 262 14.07 -12.67 13.04
N PRO A 263 12.79 -12.50 12.66
CA PRO A 263 11.76 -12.05 13.60
C PRO A 263 11.61 -13.04 14.74
N LEU A 264 11.81 -12.58 15.98
CA LEU A 264 11.71 -13.43 17.16
C LEU A 264 10.27 -13.96 17.30
N LYS A 265 10.10 -15.26 17.14
CA LYS A 265 8.89 -15.95 17.60
C LYS A 265 8.88 -15.87 19.13
N ARG A 266 7.74 -15.51 19.75
CA ARG A 266 7.58 -15.69 21.20
C ARG A 266 7.96 -17.15 21.53
N LYS A 267 8.88 -17.35 22.48
CA LYS A 267 9.22 -18.68 23.01
C LYS A 267 7.92 -19.44 23.28
N LYS A 268 7.80 -20.68 22.79
CA LYS A 268 6.70 -21.53 23.26
C LYS A 268 6.90 -21.74 24.75
N ALA A 269 5.83 -21.61 25.54
CA ALA A 269 5.89 -21.96 26.96
C ALA A 269 6.35 -23.42 27.06
N GLY A 270 7.52 -23.67 27.68
CA GLY A 270 8.09 -25.01 27.86
C GLY A 270 9.38 -25.33 27.09
N GLU A 271 9.98 -24.41 26.31
CA GLU A 271 11.25 -24.65 25.59
C GLU A 271 12.53 -24.32 26.40
N ASP A 272 12.44 -24.23 27.73
CA ASP A 272 13.62 -24.28 28.60
C ASP A 272 13.62 -25.64 29.35
N LEU A 273 14.08 -26.70 28.65
CA LEU A 273 14.64 -27.94 29.20
C LEU A 273 15.73 -28.47 28.25
#